data_AF-A0AB39KV33-F1
#
_entry.id   AF-A0AB39KV33-F1
#
_cell.length_a   1.000
_cell.length_b   1.000
_cell.length_c   1.000
_cell.angle_alpha   90.00
_cell.angle_beta   90.00
_cell.angle_gamma   90.00
#
_symmetry.space_group_name_H-M   'P 1'
#
loop_
_entity.id
_entity.type
_entity.pdbx_description
1 polymer ?
#
loop_
_entity_poly.entity_id
_entity_poly.type
_entity_poly.pdbx_seq_one_letter_code
_entity_poly.pdbx_strand_id
1 'polypeptide(L)'
;MAEEQQEPRRHYDPLTANGGPKKKGLGAFGIGVLVAFGLHALLGVYLWKVKFEPKYKEYTDEAVKVDVIKPPPPPPPPPPPPPPTNEPPPPAKVQPRPPANVPPDVTPPPPLPIPPVKERVESPAPPVISTAPPAPAAPPRPSVITNPDWLRKPSGDDLARYYPDRAQRMEMNGRATISCQVTSKGTLESCSIVSEDPADYGFGDAAIKLSRIFRMRPKTNDGAPVEGGTVRIPIVFRVPT
;
A
#
# COMPACT_ATOMS: atom_id res chain seq x y z
N MET A 1 38.69 75.83 85.70
CA MET A 1 39.03 76.30 84.34
C MET A 1 40.02 75.31 83.75
N ALA A 2 39.53 74.32 83.01
CA ALA A 2 40.23 73.61 81.94
C ALA A 2 39.28 72.52 81.43
N GLU A 3 38.81 72.78 80.22
CA GLU A 3 37.84 72.08 79.38
C GLU A 3 38.11 70.58 79.24
N GLU A 4 37.11 69.75 79.55
CA GLU A 4 37.12 68.31 79.26
C GLU A 4 36.71 68.13 77.79
N GLN A 5 37.68 67.79 76.93
CA GLN A 5 37.44 67.55 75.50
C GLN A 5 36.84 66.15 75.30
N GLN A 6 35.52 66.09 75.13
CA GLN A 6 34.83 64.86 74.79
C GLN A 6 34.92 64.59 73.27
N GLU A 7 35.64 63.54 72.91
CA GLU A 7 35.84 63.10 71.52
C GLU A 7 34.50 62.72 70.86
N PRO A 8 34.21 63.19 69.62
CA PRO A 8 32.90 63.00 69.00
C PRO A 8 32.64 61.52 68.68
N ARG A 9 31.62 60.96 69.33
CA ARG A 9 31.06 59.63 69.04
C ARG A 9 30.73 59.52 67.55
N ARG A 10 31.51 58.73 66.79
CA ARG A 10 31.22 58.43 65.38
C ARG A 10 29.87 57.72 65.28
N HIS A 11 28.91 58.39 64.63
CA HIS A 11 27.59 57.85 64.32
C HIS A 11 27.72 56.77 63.23
N TYR A 12 27.42 55.52 63.58
CA TYR A 12 27.41 54.41 62.63
C TYR A 12 26.02 54.33 61.98
N ASP A 13 25.97 54.57 60.66
CA ASP A 13 24.75 54.48 59.87
C ASP A 13 24.66 53.10 59.18
N PRO A 14 23.77 52.20 59.63
CA PRO A 14 23.64 50.86 59.08
C PRO A 14 23.05 50.83 57.65
N LEU A 15 22.54 51.96 57.12
CA LEU A 15 22.00 52.04 55.76
C LEU A 15 23.09 52.25 54.70
N THR A 16 24.26 52.77 55.09
CA THR A 16 25.41 53.00 54.20
C THR A 16 26.52 51.98 54.41
N ALA A 17 26.44 51.13 55.44
CA ALA A 17 27.43 50.11 55.78
C ALA A 17 27.40 48.83 54.92
N ASN A 18 26.58 48.78 53.87
CA ASN A 18 26.60 47.69 52.90
C ASN A 18 27.73 47.93 51.89
N GLY A 19 28.78 47.10 51.99
CA GLY A 19 29.98 47.17 51.15
C GLY A 19 29.67 47.38 49.68
N GLY A 20 30.36 48.36 49.08
CA GLY A 20 30.20 48.75 47.69
C GLY A 20 30.22 47.58 46.71
N PRO A 21 29.61 47.73 45.52
CA PRO A 21 29.41 46.64 44.58
C PRO A 21 30.74 45.99 44.22
N LYS A 22 30.98 44.78 44.74
CA LYS A 22 32.12 43.97 44.31
C LYS A 22 31.92 43.70 42.81
N LYS A 23 32.80 44.24 41.97
CA LYS A 23 32.82 43.95 40.53
C LYS A 23 32.97 42.44 40.36
N LYS A 24 31.85 41.74 40.12
CA LYS A 24 31.87 40.33 39.74
C LYS A 24 32.48 40.27 38.35
N GLY A 25 33.79 39.99 38.29
CA GLY A 25 34.44 39.64 37.04
C GLY A 25 33.67 38.52 36.36
N LEU A 26 33.63 38.54 35.03
CA LEU A 26 32.96 37.53 34.23
C LEU A 26 33.63 36.18 34.53
N GLY A 27 33.02 35.39 35.41
CA GLY A 27 33.54 34.08 35.79
C GLY A 27 33.64 33.15 34.59
N ALA A 28 34.24 31.97 34.77
CA ALA A 28 34.46 30.99 33.70
C ALA A 28 33.23 30.73 32.81
N PHE A 29 32.02 30.83 33.37
CA PHE A 29 30.76 30.72 32.63
C PHE A 29 30.58 31.81 31.56
N GLY A 30 30.86 33.08 31.86
CA GLY A 30 30.67 34.15 30.88
C GLY A 30 31.79 34.18 29.82
N ILE A 31 33.00 33.71 30.15
CA ILE A 31 34.04 33.46 29.14
C ILE A 31 33.59 32.35 28.20
N GLY A 32 33.00 31.26 28.73
CA GLY A 32 32.45 30.16 27.92
C GLY A 32 31.36 30.62 26.95
N VAL A 33 30.44 31.48 27.42
CA VAL A 33 29.37 32.05 26.57
C VAL A 33 29.96 32.90 25.44
N LEU A 34 30.96 33.75 25.73
CA LEU A 34 31.61 34.57 24.70
C LEU A 34 32.35 33.72 23.65
N VAL A 35 33.03 32.65 24.07
CA VAL A 35 33.69 31.72 23.14
C VAL A 35 32.65 31.00 22.27
N ALA A 36 31.55 30.53 22.85
CA ALA A 36 30.48 29.88 22.10
C ALA A 36 29.86 30.81 21.05
N PHE A 37 29.58 32.07 21.43
CA PHE A 37 29.09 33.08 20.48
C PHE A 37 30.10 33.38 19.37
N GLY A 38 31.39 33.47 19.70
CA GLY A 38 32.45 33.62 18.70
C GLY A 38 32.51 32.45 17.71
N LEU A 39 32.37 31.22 18.20
CA LEU A 39 32.36 30.00 17.39
C LEU A 39 31.16 29.96 16.44
N HIS A 40 29.96 30.31 16.92
CA HIS A 40 28.76 30.37 16.09
C HIS A 40 28.81 31.52 15.08
N ALA A 41 29.36 32.68 15.45
CA ALA A 41 29.55 33.79 14.53
C ALA A 41 30.53 33.42 13.40
N LEU A 42 31.64 32.75 13.73
CA LEU A 42 32.58 32.24 12.72
C LEU A 42 31.92 31.20 11.80
N LEU A 43 31.18 30.24 12.37
CA LEU A 43 30.47 29.24 11.58
C LEU A 43 29.41 29.88 10.67
N GLY A 44 28.66 30.87 11.16
CA GLY A 44 27.69 31.63 10.38
C GLY A 44 28.34 32.39 9.22
N VAL A 45 29.47 33.06 9.46
CA VAL A 45 30.24 33.74 8.40
C VAL A 45 30.78 32.74 7.39
N TYR A 46 31.26 31.58 7.84
CA TYR A 46 31.72 30.51 6.96
C TYR A 46 30.58 30.02 6.06
N LEU A 47 29.43 29.66 6.63
CA LEU A 47 28.26 29.21 5.87
C LEU A 47 27.70 30.29 4.94
N TRP A 48 27.77 31.58 5.32
CA TRP A 48 27.39 32.68 4.44
C TRP A 48 28.35 32.86 3.26
N LYS A 49 29.64 32.59 3.47
CA LYS A 49 30.66 32.59 2.40
C LYS A 49 30.59 31.34 1.52
N VAL A 50 30.11 30.22 2.05
CA VAL A 50 29.80 28.99 1.28
C VAL A 50 28.49 29.24 0.51
N LYS A 51 28.57 30.04 -0.54
CA LYS A 51 27.51 30.14 -1.55
C LYS A 51 27.30 28.75 -2.16
N PHE A 52 26.15 28.15 -1.89
CA PHE A 52 25.65 27.01 -2.64
C PHE A 52 25.28 27.53 -4.03
N GLU A 53 26.19 27.39 -4.98
CA GLU A 53 25.86 27.43 -6.40
C GLU A 53 25.37 26.03 -6.77
N PRO A 54 24.05 25.78 -6.82
CA PRO A 54 23.54 24.52 -7.34
C PRO A 54 24.02 24.40 -8.78
N LYS A 55 25.01 23.52 -8.98
CA LYS A 55 25.56 23.22 -10.28
C LYS A 55 24.55 22.33 -11.00
N TYR A 56 23.52 22.95 -11.56
CA TYR A 56 22.55 22.27 -12.41
C TYR A 56 23.32 21.73 -13.61
N LYS A 57 23.49 20.41 -13.65
CA LYS A 57 23.87 19.75 -14.89
C LYS A 57 22.68 19.88 -15.82
N GLU A 58 22.75 20.77 -16.81
CA GLU A 58 21.90 20.66 -17.97
C GLU A 58 22.25 19.33 -18.65
N TYR A 59 21.42 18.32 -18.41
CA TYR A 59 21.38 17.15 -19.25
C TYR A 59 20.76 17.61 -20.58
N THR A 60 21.60 18.04 -21.51
CA THR A 60 21.20 18.01 -22.91
C THR A 60 21.09 16.54 -23.27
N ASP A 61 19.88 16.09 -23.57
CA ASP A 61 19.65 14.82 -24.25
C ASP A 61 20.48 14.82 -25.52
N GLU A 62 21.68 14.26 -25.44
CA GLU A 62 22.49 13.94 -26.59
C GLU A 62 21.69 12.88 -27.33
N ALA A 63 20.88 13.34 -28.28
CA ALA A 63 20.01 12.51 -29.08
C ALA A 63 20.85 11.40 -29.67
N VAL A 64 20.70 10.20 -29.10
CA VAL A 64 21.15 8.95 -29.70
C VAL A 64 20.56 8.97 -31.10
N LYS A 65 21.41 9.08 -32.13
CA LYS A 65 21.02 8.84 -33.51
C LYS A 65 20.61 7.37 -33.61
N VAL A 66 19.34 7.12 -33.32
CA VAL A 66 18.66 5.94 -33.81
C VAL A 66 18.49 6.21 -35.29
N ASP A 67 19.33 5.59 -36.11
CA ASP A 67 18.99 5.41 -37.51
C ASP A 67 17.70 4.58 -37.54
N VAL A 68 16.58 5.29 -37.58
CA VAL A 68 15.26 4.73 -37.82
C VAL A 68 15.35 4.10 -39.19
N ILE A 69 15.56 2.78 -39.23
CA ILE A 69 15.19 1.97 -40.37
C ILE A 69 13.73 2.32 -40.62
N LYS A 70 13.46 3.09 -41.68
CA LYS A 70 12.08 3.41 -42.06
C LYS A 70 11.34 2.08 -42.08
N PRO A 71 10.24 1.92 -41.33
CA PRO A 71 9.45 0.71 -41.41
C PRO A 71 9.17 0.46 -42.89
N PRO A 72 9.28 -0.80 -43.38
CA PRO A 72 8.95 -1.10 -44.77
C PRO A 72 7.59 -0.47 -45.09
N PRO A 73 7.42 0.13 -46.28
CA PRO A 73 6.17 0.78 -46.63
C PRO A 73 5.02 -0.18 -46.34
N PRO A 74 3.90 0.31 -45.77
CA PRO A 74 2.77 -0.55 -45.47
C PRO A 74 2.40 -1.32 -46.75
N PRO A 75 2.10 -2.63 -46.63
CA PRO A 75 1.71 -3.40 -47.80
C PRO A 75 0.56 -2.67 -48.52
N PRO A 76 0.53 -2.71 -49.86
CA PRO A 76 -0.54 -2.08 -50.61
C PRO A 76 -1.90 -2.54 -50.05
N PRO A 77 -2.90 -1.64 -49.98
CA PRO A 77 -4.21 -2.02 -49.47
C PRO A 77 -4.70 -3.25 -50.22
N PRO A 78 -5.29 -4.24 -49.52
CA PRO A 78 -5.82 -5.41 -50.17
C PRO A 78 -6.81 -4.96 -51.25
N PRO A 79 -6.84 -5.66 -52.41
CA PRO A 79 -7.82 -5.35 -53.45
C PRO A 79 -9.23 -5.32 -52.82
N PRO A 80 -10.12 -4.43 -53.29
CA PRO A 80 -11.48 -4.35 -52.78
C PRO A 80 -12.10 -5.75 -52.79
N PRO A 81 -12.83 -6.13 -51.73
CA PRO A 81 -13.45 -7.45 -51.67
C PRO A 81 -14.29 -7.64 -52.94
N PRO A 82 -14.28 -8.84 -53.54
CA PRO A 82 -15.17 -9.13 -54.66
C PRO A 82 -16.61 -8.83 -54.24
N PRO A 83 -17.46 -8.36 -55.17
CA PRO A 83 -18.86 -8.11 -54.87
C PRO A 83 -19.46 -9.34 -54.20
N PRO A 84 -20.33 -9.18 -53.19
CA PRO A 84 -20.91 -10.30 -52.48
C PRO A 84 -21.64 -11.19 -53.49
N THR A 85 -21.07 -12.35 -53.76
CA THR A 85 -21.74 -13.40 -54.51
C THR A 85 -22.92 -13.85 -53.66
N ASN A 86 -24.15 -13.56 -54.11
CA ASN A 86 -25.38 -14.13 -53.55
C ASN A 86 -25.52 -15.62 -53.89
N GLU A 87 -24.43 -16.38 -53.79
CA GLU A 87 -24.49 -17.84 -53.85
C GLU A 87 -24.55 -18.36 -52.40
N PRO A 88 -25.49 -19.25 -52.09
CA PRO A 88 -25.49 -19.96 -50.82
C PRO A 88 -24.13 -20.63 -50.59
N PRO A 89 -23.61 -20.64 -49.35
CA PRO A 89 -22.36 -21.33 -49.06
C PRO A 89 -22.47 -22.80 -49.48
N PRO A 90 -21.43 -23.37 -50.10
CA PRO A 90 -21.44 -24.78 -50.46
C PRO A 90 -21.62 -25.63 -49.19
N PRO A 91 -22.38 -26.73 -49.24
CA PRO A 91 -22.60 -27.58 -48.08
C PRO A 91 -21.25 -28.04 -47.52
N ALA A 92 -21.10 -27.91 -46.20
CA ALA A 92 -19.90 -28.35 -45.51
C ALA A 92 -19.66 -29.83 -45.85
N LYS A 93 -18.58 -30.11 -46.59
CA LYS A 93 -18.13 -31.48 -46.80
C LYS A 93 -17.62 -31.99 -45.45
N VAL A 94 -18.44 -32.81 -44.80
CA VAL A 94 -18.05 -33.63 -43.65
C VAL A 94 -16.84 -34.43 -44.10
N GLN A 95 -15.65 -34.10 -43.58
CA GLN A 95 -14.49 -34.97 -43.77
C GLN A 95 -14.71 -36.19 -42.86
N PRO A 96 -14.87 -37.41 -43.41
CA PRO A 96 -14.91 -38.60 -42.59
C PRO A 96 -13.55 -38.74 -41.92
N ARG A 97 -13.52 -38.68 -40.59
CA ARG A 97 -12.33 -39.03 -39.81
C ARG A 97 -11.95 -40.47 -40.22
N PRO A 98 -10.71 -40.73 -40.70
CA PRO A 98 -10.28 -42.08 -41.00
C PRO A 98 -10.52 -42.97 -39.77
N PRO A 99 -11.18 -44.13 -39.90
CA PRO A 99 -11.37 -45.02 -38.77
C PRO A 99 -9.99 -45.45 -38.27
N ALA A 100 -9.72 -45.19 -37.00
CA ALA A 100 -8.56 -45.76 -36.34
C ALA A 100 -8.73 -47.28 -36.37
N ASN A 101 -7.76 -47.97 -36.97
CA ASN A 101 -7.75 -49.42 -37.06
C ASN A 101 -7.46 -49.98 -35.66
N VAL A 102 -8.51 -50.14 -34.85
CA VAL A 102 -8.41 -50.78 -33.54
C VAL A 102 -7.98 -52.23 -33.78
N PRO A 103 -6.90 -52.73 -33.15
CA PRO A 103 -6.52 -54.14 -33.28
C PRO A 103 -7.72 -55.03 -32.94
N PRO A 104 -8.08 -56.02 -33.76
CA PRO A 104 -9.28 -56.83 -33.57
C PRO A 104 -9.18 -57.85 -32.42
N ASP A 105 -8.18 -57.74 -31.55
CA ASP A 105 -7.92 -58.73 -30.50
C ASP A 105 -7.79 -58.04 -29.14
N VAL A 106 -8.94 -57.62 -28.60
CA VAL A 106 -9.08 -57.42 -27.16
C VAL A 106 -10.11 -58.44 -26.71
N THR A 107 -9.66 -59.65 -26.39
CA THR A 107 -10.51 -60.67 -25.77
C THR A 107 -11.06 -60.10 -24.46
N PRO A 108 -12.39 -60.03 -24.25
CA PRO A 108 -12.94 -59.63 -22.97
C PRO A 108 -12.45 -60.61 -21.89
N PRO A 109 -12.13 -60.12 -20.68
CA PRO A 109 -11.69 -60.99 -19.60
C PRO A 109 -12.79 -62.03 -19.29
N PRO A 110 -12.41 -63.27 -18.91
CA PRO A 110 -13.39 -64.30 -18.59
C PRO A 110 -14.31 -63.82 -17.45
N PRO A 111 -15.63 -64.05 -17.56
CA PRO A 111 -16.56 -63.64 -16.51
C PRO A 111 -16.22 -64.39 -15.22
N LEU A 112 -16.01 -63.63 -14.15
CA LEU A 112 -15.82 -64.19 -12.81
C LEU A 112 -17.08 -65.00 -12.43
N PRO A 113 -16.94 -66.23 -11.89
CA PRO A 113 -18.07 -67.03 -11.44
C PRO A 113 -18.62 -66.42 -10.14
N ILE A 114 -19.47 -65.40 -10.26
CA ILE A 114 -20.22 -64.84 -9.14
C ILE A 114 -21.47 -65.73 -8.95
N PRO A 115 -21.66 -66.38 -7.79
CA PRO A 115 -22.86 -67.17 -7.55
C PRO A 115 -24.10 -66.26 -7.62
N PRO A 116 -25.21 -66.70 -8.24
CA PRO A 116 -26.43 -65.91 -8.28
C PRO A 116 -26.94 -65.72 -6.84
N VAL A 117 -27.03 -64.46 -6.41
CA VAL A 117 -27.60 -64.09 -5.11
C VAL A 117 -29.09 -64.44 -5.17
N LYS A 118 -29.46 -65.55 -4.51
CA LYS A 118 -30.80 -66.16 -4.60
C LYS A 118 -31.91 -65.35 -3.93
N GLU A 119 -31.57 -64.35 -3.12
CA GLU A 119 -32.55 -63.45 -2.54
C GLU A 119 -31.87 -62.16 -2.12
N ARG A 120 -32.44 -61.02 -2.53
CA ARG A 120 -32.03 -59.72 -2.01
C ARG A 120 -32.58 -59.60 -0.60
N VAL A 121 -31.71 -59.73 0.39
CA VAL A 121 -32.09 -59.39 1.78
C VAL A 121 -32.20 -57.88 1.86
N GLU A 122 -33.41 -57.38 1.71
CA GLU A 122 -33.73 -55.99 2.00
C GLU A 122 -33.74 -55.83 3.51
N SER A 123 -32.63 -55.32 4.05
CA SER A 123 -32.53 -55.02 5.47
C SER A 123 -33.64 -54.01 5.81
N PRO A 124 -34.54 -54.30 6.76
CA PRO A 124 -35.56 -53.34 7.14
C PRO A 124 -34.85 -52.07 7.63
N ALA A 125 -35.16 -50.94 6.99
CA ALA A 125 -34.66 -49.65 7.43
C ALA A 125 -35.11 -49.43 8.87
N PRO A 126 -34.23 -48.98 9.79
CA PRO A 126 -34.66 -48.60 11.13
C PRO A 126 -35.76 -47.53 11.01
N PRO A 127 -36.81 -47.58 11.86
CA PRO A 127 -37.88 -46.60 11.80
C PRO A 127 -37.28 -45.20 11.96
N VAL A 128 -37.38 -44.40 10.90
CA VAL A 128 -37.02 -42.98 10.93
C VAL A 128 -38.04 -42.26 11.81
N ILE A 129 -37.74 -42.18 13.10
CA ILE A 129 -38.35 -41.20 13.99
C ILE A 129 -37.70 -39.85 13.63
N SER A 130 -38.18 -39.24 12.55
CA SER A 130 -37.70 -37.93 12.13
C SER A 130 -38.37 -36.86 12.99
N THR A 131 -37.80 -36.62 14.17
CA THR A 131 -38.03 -35.43 14.99
C THR A 131 -36.77 -34.60 15.17
N ALA A 132 -35.78 -34.76 14.28
CA ALA A 132 -34.59 -33.91 14.30
C ALA A 132 -35.00 -32.48 13.89
N PRO A 133 -34.75 -31.47 14.73
CA PRO A 133 -35.01 -30.08 14.38
C PRO A 133 -34.29 -29.71 13.07
N PRO A 134 -34.88 -28.86 12.21
CA PRO A 134 -34.22 -28.42 10.99
C PRO A 134 -32.83 -27.86 11.33
N ALA A 135 -31.82 -28.31 10.57
CA ALA A 135 -30.46 -27.82 10.72
C ALA A 135 -30.45 -26.29 10.63
N PRO A 136 -29.71 -25.57 11.49
CA PRO A 136 -29.59 -24.12 11.41
C PRO A 136 -29.15 -23.70 10.01
N ALA A 137 -29.80 -22.67 9.46
CA ALA A 137 -29.44 -22.11 8.17
C ALA A 137 -27.94 -21.74 8.17
N ALA A 138 -27.23 -22.12 7.10
CA ALA A 138 -25.83 -21.77 6.95
C ALA A 138 -25.65 -20.24 6.98
N PRO A 139 -24.59 -19.71 7.62
CA PRO A 139 -24.38 -18.28 7.70
C PRO A 139 -24.22 -17.67 6.30
N PRO A 140 -24.70 -16.43 6.08
CA PRO A 140 -24.55 -15.75 4.80
C PRO A 140 -23.07 -15.61 4.43
N ARG A 141 -22.72 -15.96 3.19
CA ARG A 141 -21.33 -15.83 2.70
C ARG A 141 -21.00 -14.34 2.54
N PRO A 142 -19.83 -13.86 2.99
CA PRO A 142 -19.44 -12.47 2.82
C PRO A 142 -19.36 -12.15 1.32
N SER A 143 -20.08 -11.13 0.88
CA SER A 143 -20.06 -10.69 -0.52
C SER A 143 -18.72 -10.02 -0.84
N VAL A 144 -18.00 -10.53 -1.85
CA VAL A 144 -16.75 -9.90 -2.33
C VAL A 144 -17.09 -8.86 -3.40
N ILE A 145 -16.63 -7.63 -3.19
CA ILE A 145 -16.84 -6.52 -4.12
C ILE A 145 -15.79 -6.59 -5.22
N THR A 146 -16.20 -6.95 -6.44
CA THR A 146 -15.31 -7.08 -7.60
C THR A 146 -15.11 -5.77 -8.37
N ASN A 147 -16.09 -4.86 -8.31
CA ASN A 147 -16.02 -3.55 -8.96
C ASN A 147 -16.31 -2.42 -7.96
N PRO A 148 -15.29 -1.97 -7.20
CA PRO A 148 -15.44 -0.91 -6.21
C PRO A 148 -15.59 0.47 -6.88
N ASP A 149 -16.46 1.29 -6.32
CA ASP A 149 -16.75 2.64 -6.78
C ASP A 149 -16.17 3.65 -5.78
N TRP A 150 -15.04 4.27 -6.11
CA TRP A 150 -14.28 5.12 -5.18
C TRP A 150 -14.75 6.57 -5.22
N LEU A 151 -15.24 7.07 -4.08
CA LEU A 151 -15.49 8.51 -3.87
C LEU A 151 -14.20 9.27 -3.61
N ARG A 152 -13.25 8.65 -2.89
CA ARG A 152 -11.95 9.23 -2.58
C ARG A 152 -10.88 8.16 -2.59
N LYS A 153 -9.76 8.48 -3.21
CA LYS A 153 -8.52 7.71 -3.19
C LYS A 153 -7.40 8.58 -2.60
N PRO A 154 -6.37 7.98 -1.97
CA PRO A 154 -5.20 8.73 -1.53
C PRO A 154 -4.50 9.41 -2.71
N SER A 155 -3.99 10.61 -2.46
CA SER A 155 -3.18 11.37 -3.42
C SER A 155 -1.72 10.86 -3.45
N GLY A 156 -0.91 11.41 -4.36
CA GLY A 156 0.53 11.19 -4.36
C GLY A 156 1.19 11.65 -3.06
N ASP A 157 0.76 12.79 -2.52
CA ASP A 157 1.26 13.31 -1.23
C ASP A 157 0.89 12.41 -0.06
N ASP A 158 -0.32 11.82 -0.09
CA ASP A 158 -0.72 10.84 0.91
C ASP A 158 0.17 9.59 0.82
N LEU A 159 0.42 9.09 -0.38
CA LEU A 159 1.33 7.96 -0.63
C LEU A 159 2.75 8.24 -0.14
N ALA A 160 3.27 9.44 -0.41
CA ALA A 160 4.60 9.86 0.04
C ALA A 160 4.67 9.99 1.57
N ARG A 161 3.62 10.54 2.20
CA ARG A 161 3.55 10.68 3.67
C ARG A 161 3.52 9.36 4.41
N TYR A 162 2.86 8.35 3.86
CA TYR A 162 2.75 7.03 4.46
C TYR A 162 3.77 6.02 3.89
N TYR A 163 4.74 6.50 3.11
CA TYR A 163 5.76 5.65 2.52
C TYR A 163 6.62 5.00 3.63
N PRO A 164 6.96 3.70 3.55
CA PRO A 164 7.73 3.05 4.61
C PRO A 164 9.17 3.58 4.70
N ASP A 165 9.62 3.96 5.90
CA ASP A 165 10.99 4.48 6.12
C ASP A 165 12.08 3.52 5.64
N ARG A 166 11.86 2.20 5.82
CA ARG A 166 12.82 1.17 5.36
C ARG A 166 12.93 1.15 3.85
N ALA A 167 11.80 1.15 3.14
CA ALA A 167 11.76 1.22 1.69
C ALA A 167 12.39 2.52 1.18
N GLN A 168 12.18 3.64 1.88
CA GLN A 168 12.71 4.94 1.48
C GLN A 168 14.23 4.97 1.54
N ARG A 169 14.82 4.52 2.66
CA ARG A 169 16.28 4.48 2.82
C ARG A 169 16.98 3.54 1.82
N MET A 170 16.26 2.54 1.34
CA MET A 170 16.77 1.55 0.38
C MET A 170 16.36 1.87 -1.06
N GLU A 171 15.65 2.98 -1.29
CA GLU A 171 15.13 3.40 -2.60
C GLU A 171 14.31 2.30 -3.31
N MET A 172 13.55 1.52 -2.52
CA MET A 172 12.83 0.35 -3.01
C MET A 172 11.38 0.67 -3.35
N ASN A 173 10.97 0.44 -4.61
CA ASN A 173 9.56 0.44 -4.98
C ASN A 173 8.87 -0.85 -4.51
N GLY A 174 7.55 -0.80 -4.37
CA GLY A 174 6.79 -1.98 -3.97
C GLY A 174 5.29 -1.86 -4.18
N ARG A 175 4.60 -2.93 -3.83
CA ARG A 175 3.15 -3.03 -3.86
C ARG A 175 2.65 -3.78 -2.64
N ALA A 176 1.48 -3.38 -2.17
CA ALA A 176 0.76 -4.12 -1.13
C ALA A 176 -0.70 -4.27 -1.53
N THR A 177 -1.26 -5.45 -1.25
CA THR A 177 -2.69 -5.71 -1.41
C THR A 177 -3.29 -5.89 -0.02
N ILE A 178 -4.31 -5.09 0.29
CA ILE A 178 -5.08 -5.20 1.53
C ILE A 178 -6.50 -5.67 1.25
N SER A 179 -7.10 -6.36 2.22
CA SER A 179 -8.50 -6.76 2.21
C SER A 179 -9.24 -6.05 3.34
N CYS A 180 -10.25 -5.24 3.01
CA CYS A 180 -10.99 -4.43 3.96
C CYS A 180 -12.49 -4.73 3.89
N GLN A 181 -13.19 -4.56 5.01
CA GLN A 181 -14.65 -4.57 5.06
C GLN A 181 -15.18 -3.15 4.81
N VAL A 182 -16.21 -3.04 4.00
CA VAL A 182 -16.86 -1.76 3.70
C VAL A 182 -18.06 -1.57 4.63
N THR A 183 -18.14 -0.40 5.26
CA THR A 183 -19.27 -0.03 6.11
C THR A 183 -20.41 0.56 5.29
N SER A 184 -21.60 0.63 5.89
CA SER A 184 -22.76 1.33 5.31
C SER A 184 -22.49 2.81 4.98
N LYS A 185 -21.51 3.43 5.62
CA LYS A 185 -21.07 4.81 5.37
C LYS A 185 -20.03 4.93 4.25
N GLY A 186 -19.57 3.81 3.68
CA GLY A 186 -18.51 3.80 2.68
C GLY A 186 -17.10 3.99 3.22
N THR A 187 -16.91 3.86 4.54
CA THR A 187 -15.57 3.76 5.15
C THR A 187 -15.05 2.33 5.08
N LEU A 188 -13.73 2.18 5.16
CA LEU A 188 -13.08 0.88 5.21
C LEU A 188 -12.67 0.57 6.66
N GLU A 189 -13.01 -0.62 7.12
CA GLU A 189 -12.71 -1.13 8.45
C GLU A 189 -12.20 -2.58 8.37
N SER A 190 -11.67 -3.10 9.48
CA SER A 190 -11.17 -4.49 9.57
C SER A 190 -10.20 -4.87 8.43
N CYS A 191 -9.32 -3.94 8.06
CA CYS A 191 -8.35 -4.16 7.00
C CYS A 191 -7.23 -5.11 7.44
N SER A 192 -6.88 -6.05 6.55
CA SER A 192 -5.79 -7.00 6.73
C SER A 192 -4.86 -7.00 5.51
N ILE A 193 -3.58 -7.31 5.72
CA ILE A 193 -2.60 -7.44 4.64
C ILE A 193 -2.80 -8.80 3.99
N VAL A 194 -2.97 -8.80 2.67
CA VAL A 194 -3.05 -10.04 1.89
C VAL A 194 -1.73 -10.39 1.24
N SER A 195 -1.03 -9.38 0.74
CA SER A 195 0.28 -9.57 0.11
C SER A 195 1.09 -8.29 0.19
N GLU A 196 2.39 -8.44 0.33
CA GLU A 196 3.36 -7.37 0.22
C GLU A 196 4.52 -7.85 -0.65
N ASP A 197 4.98 -6.98 -1.55
CA ASP A 197 6.06 -7.28 -2.49
C ASP A 197 6.89 -6.00 -2.76
N PRO A 198 8.20 -5.96 -2.46
CA PRO A 198 8.96 -7.00 -1.76
C PRO A 198 8.53 -7.14 -0.29
N ALA A 199 8.60 -8.38 0.24
CA ALA A 199 8.23 -8.68 1.62
C ALA A 199 9.16 -8.00 2.64
N ASP A 200 8.63 -7.71 3.84
CA ASP A 200 9.35 -7.13 4.98
C ASP A 200 9.90 -5.69 4.78
N TYR A 201 9.36 -4.95 3.82
CA TYR A 201 9.70 -3.53 3.60
C TYR A 201 8.72 -2.54 4.24
N GLY A 202 7.58 -3.01 4.72
CA GLY A 202 6.56 -2.24 5.43
C GLY A 202 5.43 -1.70 4.54
N PHE A 203 5.34 -2.14 3.28
CA PHE A 203 4.28 -1.67 2.36
C PHE A 203 2.89 -2.10 2.81
N GLY A 204 2.75 -3.27 3.44
CA GLY A 204 1.50 -3.75 4.00
C GLY A 204 0.97 -2.83 5.10
N ASP A 205 1.83 -2.45 6.05
CA ASP A 205 1.46 -1.53 7.14
C ASP A 205 1.13 -0.14 6.61
N ALA A 206 1.89 0.35 5.63
CA ALA A 206 1.60 1.60 4.94
C ALA A 206 0.22 1.56 4.25
N ALA A 207 -0.11 0.44 3.59
CA ALA A 207 -1.41 0.25 2.96
C ALA A 207 -2.56 0.25 3.98
N ILE A 208 -2.40 -0.39 5.15
CA ILE A 208 -3.39 -0.33 6.24
C ILE A 208 -3.60 1.12 6.68
N LYS A 209 -2.55 1.91 6.84
CA LYS A 209 -2.68 3.33 7.24
C LYS A 209 -3.41 4.15 6.16
N LEU A 210 -3.08 3.93 4.89
CA LEU A 210 -3.73 4.59 3.74
C LEU A 210 -5.20 4.19 3.60
N SER A 211 -5.60 2.99 4.04
CA SER A 211 -7.00 2.52 3.97
C SER A 211 -7.99 3.51 4.60
N ARG A 212 -7.55 4.28 5.61
CA ARG A 212 -8.35 5.30 6.30
C ARG A 212 -8.75 6.48 5.42
N ILE A 213 -8.03 6.71 4.32
CA ILE A 213 -8.28 7.82 3.36
C ILE A 213 -9.30 7.41 2.30
N PHE A 214 -9.33 6.13 1.94
CA PHE A 214 -10.25 5.62 0.95
C PHE A 214 -11.70 5.83 1.40
N ARG A 215 -12.53 6.27 0.46
CA ARG A 215 -13.98 6.33 0.63
C ARG A 215 -14.62 5.68 -0.57
N MET A 216 -15.53 4.75 -0.33
CA MET A 216 -16.26 4.04 -1.37
C MET A 216 -17.71 4.51 -1.39
N ARG A 217 -18.34 4.55 -2.56
CA ARG A 217 -19.79 4.67 -2.67
C ARG A 217 -20.40 3.31 -2.28
N PRO A 218 -21.16 3.23 -1.18
CA PRO A 218 -21.81 1.97 -0.79
C PRO A 218 -22.82 1.59 -1.89
N LYS A 219 -22.69 0.38 -2.45
CA LYS A 219 -23.69 -0.16 -3.38
C LYS A 219 -24.77 -0.84 -2.55
N THR A 220 -25.97 -0.30 -2.54
CA THR A 220 -27.15 -0.96 -1.99
C THR A 220 -27.66 -1.94 -3.04
N ASN A 221 -27.58 -3.24 -2.78
CA ASN A 221 -28.41 -4.21 -3.49
C ASN A 221 -29.68 -4.35 -2.66
N ASP A 222 -30.83 -3.94 -3.20
CA ASP A 222 -32.16 -4.09 -2.59
C ASP A 222 -32.38 -3.36 -1.25
N GLY A 223 -31.88 -2.12 -1.11
CA GLY A 223 -32.19 -1.26 0.04
C GLY A 223 -31.48 -1.64 1.34
N ALA A 224 -30.75 -2.76 1.37
CA ALA A 224 -29.74 -3.07 2.38
C ALA A 224 -28.37 -2.59 1.88
N PRO A 225 -27.61 -1.79 2.65
CA PRO A 225 -26.21 -1.51 2.33
C PRO A 225 -25.47 -2.85 2.14
N VAL A 226 -24.45 -2.94 1.27
CA VAL A 226 -23.39 -3.97 1.44
C VAL A 226 -22.66 -3.74 2.76
N GLU A 227 -23.36 -3.90 3.87
CA GLU A 227 -22.80 -3.93 5.21
C GLU A 227 -22.01 -5.24 5.30
N GLY A 228 -20.69 -5.13 5.41
CA GLY A 228 -19.80 -6.30 5.51
C GLY A 228 -19.27 -6.82 4.16
N GLY A 229 -19.48 -6.10 3.06
CA GLY A 229 -18.83 -6.44 1.79
C GLY A 229 -17.31 -6.33 1.91
N THR A 230 -16.56 -7.35 1.49
CA THR A 230 -15.09 -7.34 1.53
C THR A 230 -14.53 -6.86 0.19
N VAL A 231 -13.59 -5.91 0.21
CA VAL A 231 -12.91 -5.36 -0.97
C VAL A 231 -11.40 -5.61 -0.90
N ARG A 232 -10.79 -5.99 -2.02
CA ARG A 232 -9.34 -6.14 -2.16
C ARG A 232 -8.76 -4.96 -2.90
N ILE A 233 -7.76 -4.30 -2.31
CA ILE A 233 -7.22 -3.04 -2.82
C ILE A 233 -5.71 -3.21 -3.05
N PRO A 234 -5.25 -3.29 -4.30
CA PRO A 234 -3.83 -3.22 -4.62
C PRO A 234 -3.36 -1.77 -4.62
N ILE A 235 -2.32 -1.47 -3.84
CA ILE A 235 -1.68 -0.16 -3.74
C ILE A 235 -0.23 -0.30 -4.21
N VAL A 236 0.19 0.60 -5.09
CA VAL A 236 1.56 0.65 -5.62
C VAL A 236 2.27 1.85 -5.02
N PHE A 237 3.44 1.62 -4.46
CA PHE A 237 4.30 2.60 -3.84
C PHE A 237 5.51 2.84 -4.73
N ARG A 238 5.77 4.11 -5.03
CA ARG A 238 6.97 4.57 -5.73
C ARG A 238 7.76 5.48 -4.83
N VAL A 239 9.09 5.38 -4.89
CA VAL A 239 10.00 6.27 -4.14
C VAL A 239 9.57 7.72 -4.41
N PRO A 240 9.24 8.50 -3.37
CA PRO A 240 8.91 9.91 -3.53
C PRO A 240 10.11 10.67 -4.09
N THR A 241 9.89 11.39 -5.19
CA THR A 241 10.89 12.26 -5.85
C THR A 241 10.91 13.65 -5.25
#